data_AF-A0A7D5RGX5-F1
#
_entry.id   AF-A0A7D5RGX5-F1
#
_cell.length_a   1.000
_cell.length_b   1.000
_cell.length_c   1.000
_cell.angle_alpha   90.00
_cell.angle_beta   90.00
_cell.angle_gamma   90.00
#
_symmetry.space_group_name_H-M   'P 1'
#
loop_
_entity.id
_entity.type
_entity.pdbx_description
1 polymer ?
#
loop_
_entity_poly.entity_id
_entity_poly.type
_entity_poly.pdbx_seq_one_letter_code
_entity_poly.pdbx_strand_id
1 'polypeptide(L)'
;MTKYEKMADRFVKSGLDKDVFARKAGVKGSTLRYYLRRAKEIRASKDDSEESSEPEFMAIDLGASTHVDREITITMPGGLIIRVPIC
;
A
#
# COMPACT_ATOMS: atom_id res chain seq x y z
N MET A 1 -14.15 -11.57 8.71
CA MET A 1 -13.88 -11.95 7.30
C MET A 1 -14.67 -11.07 6.35
N THR A 2 -13.96 -10.38 5.46
CA THR A 2 -14.53 -9.53 4.40
C THR A 2 -15.18 -10.35 3.29
N LYS A 3 -15.98 -9.70 2.44
CA LYS A 3 -16.59 -10.35 1.25
C LYS A 3 -15.55 -10.92 0.29
N TYR A 4 -14.36 -10.32 0.22
CA TYR A 4 -13.24 -10.74 -0.63
C TYR A 4 -12.60 -12.03 -0.12
N GLU A 5 -12.30 -12.07 1.18
CA GLU A 5 -11.75 -13.26 1.84
C GLU A 5 -12.71 -14.46 1.71
N LYS A 6 -14.02 -14.25 1.94
CA LYS A 6 -15.05 -15.29 1.75
C LYS A 6 -15.14 -15.80 0.31
N MET A 7 -14.85 -14.96 -0.68
CA MET A 7 -14.85 -15.37 -2.09
C MET A 7 -13.57 -16.16 -2.42
N ALA A 8 -12.42 -15.70 -1.93
CA ALA A 8 -11.15 -16.40 -2.08
C ALA A 8 -11.18 -17.79 -1.43
N ASP A 9 -11.74 -17.92 -0.23
CA ASP A 9 -11.85 -19.21 0.44
C ASP A 9 -12.78 -20.18 -0.29
N ARG A 10 -13.90 -19.68 -0.82
CA ARG A 10 -14.79 -20.50 -1.67
C ARG A 10 -14.11 -20.93 -2.95
N PHE A 11 -13.31 -20.07 -3.57
CA PHE A 11 -12.54 -20.40 -4.75
C PHE A 11 -11.51 -21.50 -4.46
N VAL A 12 -10.69 -21.34 -3.42
CA VAL A 12 -9.68 -22.33 -3.01
C VAL A 12 -10.33 -23.67 -2.67
N LYS A 13 -11.41 -23.68 -1.88
CA LYS A 13 -12.15 -24.91 -1.53
C LYS A 13 -12.80 -25.60 -2.72
N SER A 14 -13.10 -24.86 -3.79
CA SER A 14 -13.73 -25.44 -4.97
C SER A 14 -12.78 -26.28 -5.82
N GLY A 15 -11.47 -25.97 -5.80
CA GLY A 15 -10.48 -26.60 -6.68
C GLY A 15 -10.71 -26.36 -8.18
N LEU A 16 -11.62 -25.45 -8.54
CA LEU A 16 -12.00 -25.17 -9.92
C LEU A 16 -11.06 -24.15 -10.56
N ASP A 17 -10.98 -24.19 -11.89
CA ASP A 17 -10.38 -23.09 -12.65
C ASP A 17 -11.16 -21.77 -12.44
N LYS A 18 -10.46 -20.64 -12.56
CA LYS A 18 -11.00 -19.30 -12.32
C LYS A 18 -12.23 -19.01 -13.21
N ASP A 19 -12.20 -19.39 -14.47
CA ASP A 19 -13.29 -19.08 -15.40
C ASP A 19 -14.51 -20.00 -15.19
N VAL A 20 -14.26 -21.23 -14.73
CA VAL A 20 -15.31 -22.18 -14.35
C VAL A 20 -15.97 -21.72 -13.05
N PHE A 21 -15.18 -21.32 -12.06
CA PHE A 21 -15.68 -20.80 -10.79
C PHE A 21 -16.45 -19.50 -10.98
N ALA A 22 -15.95 -18.56 -11.80
CA ALA A 22 -16.63 -17.30 -12.08
C ALA A 22 -18.02 -17.53 -12.69
N ARG A 23 -18.12 -18.43 -13.67
CA ARG A 23 -19.40 -18.85 -14.27
C ARG A 23 -20.35 -19.45 -13.23
N LYS A 24 -19.86 -20.39 -12.41
CA LYS A 24 -20.67 -21.05 -11.35
C LYS A 24 -21.14 -20.07 -10.27
N ALA A 25 -20.32 -19.06 -9.97
CA ALA A 25 -20.63 -18.02 -8.99
C ALA A 25 -21.44 -16.86 -9.59
N GLY A 26 -21.81 -16.91 -10.87
CA GLY A 26 -22.61 -15.87 -11.53
C GLY A 26 -21.90 -14.51 -11.64
N VAL A 27 -20.57 -14.50 -11.63
CA VAL A 27 -19.75 -13.28 -11.69
C VAL A 27 -18.88 -13.25 -12.93
N LYS A 28 -18.61 -12.04 -13.45
CA LYS A 28 -17.63 -11.86 -14.53
C LYS A 28 -16.24 -12.27 -14.03
N GLY A 29 -15.43 -12.89 -14.90
CA GLY A 29 -14.06 -13.30 -14.56
C GLY A 29 -13.17 -12.15 -14.10
N SER A 30 -13.38 -10.94 -14.64
CA SER A 30 -12.69 -9.72 -14.17
C SER A 30 -13.04 -9.36 -12.72
N THR A 31 -14.32 -9.50 -12.34
CA THR A 31 -14.79 -9.28 -10.96
C THR A 31 -14.20 -10.31 -10.01
N LEU A 32 -14.13 -11.58 -10.42
CA LEU A 32 -13.46 -12.62 -9.61
C LEU A 32 -11.98 -12.29 -9.39
N ARG A 33 -11.25 -11.92 -10.45
CA ARG A 33 -9.84 -11.52 -10.34
C ARG A 33 -9.65 -10.33 -9.39
N TYR A 34 -10.53 -9.33 -9.46
CA TYR A 34 -10.53 -8.20 -8.54
C TYR A 34 -10.70 -8.65 -7.08
N TYR A 35 -11.67 -9.54 -6.81
CA TYR A 35 -11.90 -10.06 -5.45
C TYR A 35 -10.72 -10.87 -4.91
N LEU A 36 -10.11 -11.72 -5.74
CA LEU A 36 -8.95 -12.51 -5.35
C LEU A 36 -7.73 -11.61 -5.06
N ARG A 37 -7.50 -10.57 -5.88
CA ARG A 37 -6.43 -9.60 -5.66
C ARG A 37 -6.64 -8.84 -4.34
N ARG A 38 -7.85 -8.32 -4.09
CA ARG A 38 -8.17 -7.62 -2.83
C ARG A 38 -8.05 -8.53 -1.61
N ALA A 39 -8.43 -9.80 -1.72
CA ALA A 39 -8.27 -10.75 -0.63
C ALA A 39 -6.78 -10.98 -0.29
N LYS A 40 -5.90 -11.01 -1.30
CA LYS A 40 -4.44 -11.11 -1.10
C LYS A 40 -3.88 -9.87 -0.42
N GLU A 41 -4.27 -8.68 -0.87
CA GLU A 41 -3.84 -7.40 -0.27
C GLU A 41 -4.26 -7.30 1.20
N ILE A 42 -5.50 -7.69 1.54
CA ILE A 42 -6.01 -7.65 2.93
C ILE A 42 -5.27 -8.65 3.84
N ARG A 43 -4.84 -9.80 3.30
CA ARG A 43 -4.03 -10.77 4.05
C ARG A 43 -2.62 -10.25 4.25
N ALA A 44 -1.99 -9.74 3.19
CA ALA A 44 -0.67 -9.11 3.29
C ALA A 44 -0.67 -7.97 4.32
N SER A 45 -1.66 -7.08 4.29
CA SER A 45 -1.77 -5.99 5.28
C SER A 45 -2.03 -6.45 6.72
N LYS A 46 -2.45 -7.70 6.93
CA LYS A 46 -2.58 -8.30 8.27
C LYS A 46 -1.32 -9.01 8.70
N ASP A 47 -0.59 -9.61 7.75
CA ASP A 47 0.70 -10.24 8.02
C ASP A 47 1.78 -9.17 8.30
N ASP A 48 1.70 -8.02 7.63
CA ASP A 48 2.56 -6.86 7.86
C ASP A 48 2.19 -6.06 9.14
N SER A 49 1.15 -6.46 9.90
CA SER A 49 0.79 -5.77 11.14
C SER A 49 1.65 -6.15 12.35
N GLU A 50 2.62 -7.05 12.18
CA GLU A 50 3.69 -7.32 13.18
C GLU A 50 4.99 -6.54 12.88
N GLU A 51 5.04 -5.76 11.79
CA GLU A 51 6.20 -4.91 11.46
C GLU A 51 5.74 -3.52 11.02
N SER A 52 4.75 -2.97 11.73
CA SER A 52 4.47 -1.53 11.69
C SER A 52 5.58 -0.80 12.47
N SER A 53 6.76 -0.72 11.88
CA SER A 53 7.72 0.33 12.24
C SER A 53 7.02 1.65 11.97
N GLU A 54 6.61 2.31 13.05
CA GLU A 54 6.19 3.71 12.99
C GLU A 54 7.23 4.47 12.16
N PRO A 55 6.83 5.39 11.26
CA PRO A 55 7.82 6.22 10.59
C PRO A 55 8.58 6.98 11.67
N GLU A 56 9.84 6.59 11.89
CA GLU A 56 10.71 7.25 12.85
C GLU A 56 11.02 8.63 12.28
N PHE A 57 10.22 9.62 12.68
CA PHE A 57 10.45 11.00 12.31
C PHE A 57 11.73 11.47 13.02
N MET A 58 12.87 11.39 12.34
CA MET A 58 14.09 12.04 12.80
C MET A 58 13.84 13.54 12.90
N ALA A 59 13.86 14.07 14.13
CA ALA A 59 13.87 15.50 14.36
C ALA A 59 15.13 16.09 13.70
N ILE A 60 14.93 16.97 12.72
CA ILE A 60 16.03 17.75 12.14
C ILE A 60 16.34 18.84 13.17
N ASP A 61 17.48 18.72 13.85
CA ASP A 61 17.98 19.76 14.74
C ASP A 61 18.42 20.95 13.89
N LEU A 62 17.52 21.93 13.76
CA LEU A 62 17.82 23.23 13.17
C LEU A 62 18.57 24.03 14.23
N GLY A 63 19.85 23.68 14.42
CA GLY A 63 20.75 24.36 15.35
C GLY A 63 20.60 25.87 15.22
N ALA A 64 20.59 26.56 16.37
CA ALA A 64 20.20 27.96 16.53
C ALA A 64 20.73 28.86 15.40
N SER A 65 19.92 29.05 14.35
CA SER A 65 20.31 29.87 13.20
C SER A 65 19.78 31.28 13.41
N THR A 66 20.74 32.20 13.56
CA THR A 66 20.51 33.63 13.44
C THR A 66 20.12 33.88 11.98
N HIS A 67 18.85 34.26 11.76
CA HIS A 67 18.23 34.67 10.50
C HIS A 67 19.12 34.66 9.24
N VAL A 68 19.03 33.58 8.46
CA VAL A 68 19.42 33.54 7.04
C VAL A 68 18.37 32.70 6.32
N ASP A 69 17.91 33.20 5.17
CA ASP A 69 16.86 32.67 4.28
C ASP A 69 16.40 31.23 4.57
N ARG A 70 15.16 31.09 5.03
CA ARG A 70 14.59 29.79 5.40
C ARG A 70 14.25 28.98 4.14
N GLU A 71 15.23 28.46 3.43
CA GLU A 71 14.98 27.53 2.32
C GLU A 71 15.21 26.08 2.77
N ILE A 72 14.21 25.22 2.61
CA ILE A 72 14.39 23.77 2.70
C ILE A 72 14.95 23.30 1.35
N THR A 73 16.16 22.76 1.35
CA THR A 73 16.74 22.11 0.17
C THR A 73 16.65 20.60 0.31
N ILE A 74 15.98 19.94 -0.63
CA ILE A 74 15.87 18.48 -0.72
C ILE A 74 16.67 18.01 -1.93
N THR A 75 17.65 17.13 -1.69
CA THR A 75 18.49 16.54 -2.74
C THR A 75 18.10 15.09 -2.94
N MET A 76 17.66 14.72 -4.14
CA MET A 76 17.28 13.35 -4.49
C MET A 76 18.40 12.62 -5.25
N PRO A 77 18.45 11.27 -5.18
CA PRO A 77 19.36 10.49 -6.02
C PRO A 77 19.08 10.76 -7.50
N GLY A 78 20.14 11.09 -8.25
CA GLY A 78 20.03 11.55 -9.65
C GLY A 78 20.26 13.05 -9.84
N GLY A 79 20.58 13.80 -8.78
CA GLY A 79 21.00 15.20 -8.88
C GLY A 79 19.86 16.22 -8.95
N LEU A 80 18.63 15.78 -8.71
CA LEU A 80 17.48 16.68 -8.59
C LEU A 80 17.54 17.41 -7.25
N ILE A 81 17.48 18.74 -7.30
CA ILE A 81 17.48 19.63 -6.14
C ILE A 81 16.15 20.38 -6.11
N ILE A 82 15.39 20.22 -5.02
CA ILE A 82 14.15 20.96 -4.76
C ILE A 82 14.44 21.99 -3.68
N ARG A 83 14.09 23.25 -3.92
CA ARG A 83 14.20 24.34 -2.95
C ARG A 83 12.83 24.88 -2.61
N VAL A 84 12.50 24.89 -1.32
CA VAL A 84 11.22 25.40 -0.79
C VAL A 84 11.51 26.61 0.10
N PRO A 85 11.16 27.83 -0.31
CA PRO A 85 11.25 28.99 0.57
C PRO A 85 10.18 28.90 1.65
N ILE A 86 10.57 29.17 2.89
CA ILE A 86 9.70 29.28 4.05
C ILE A 86 9.61 30.78 4.37
N CYS A 87 8.42 31.35 4.17
CA CYS A 87 8.10 32.70 4.61
C CYS A 87 7.95 32.77 6.14
#